data_AF-A0A4U0UG13-F1
#
_entry.id   AF-A0A4U0UG13-F1
#
_cell.length_a   1.000
_cell.length_b   1.000
_cell.length_c   1.000
_cell.angle_alpha   90.00
_cell.angle_beta   90.00
_cell.angle_gamma   90.00
#
_symmetry.space_group_name_H-M   'P 1'
#
loop_
_entity.id
_entity.type
_entity.pdbx_description
1 polymer ?
#
loop_
_entity_poly.entity_id
_entity_poly.type
_entity_poly.pdbx_seq_one_letter_code
_entity_poly.pdbx_strand_id
1 'polypeptide(L)'
;MATQTVHTNGIYHGLPTFEPSHKNLSAVITGVNGISGQHMLRILAEAPERWIKSPEEIGEVLKKEGVKADYVFFYSYIQVEPKEGAGLWSNAVDMCTVNTKLLSIFLEALPIASIKPKPIMLQTGAKNYGLHLGPTTVPQEESDPRVLLEPNFYYPQEDYLWSYCKQ
;
A
#
# COMPACT_ATOMS: atom_id res chain seq x y z
N MET A 1 23.95 -4.43 25.56
CA MET A 1 22.69 -5.03 25.07
C MET A 1 21.88 -3.91 24.44
N ALA A 2 21.32 -4.09 23.25
CA ALA A 2 20.44 -3.07 22.66
C ALA A 2 19.21 -2.92 23.57
N THR A 3 18.93 -1.71 24.04
CA THR A 3 17.77 -1.42 24.88
C THR A 3 16.53 -1.51 24.00
N GLN A 4 15.79 -2.60 24.10
CA GLN A 4 14.52 -2.74 23.41
C GLN A 4 13.52 -1.78 24.07
N THR A 5 13.10 -0.77 23.33
CA THR A 5 12.01 0.11 23.76
C THR A 5 10.69 -0.51 23.33
N VAL A 6 9.65 -0.30 24.13
CA VAL A 6 8.29 -0.72 23.81
C VAL A 6 7.36 0.49 23.93
N HIS A 7 6.27 0.47 23.18
CA HIS A 7 5.26 1.51 23.20
C HIS A 7 3.85 0.93 23.34
N THR A 8 2.86 1.81 23.46
CA THR A 8 1.43 1.48 23.52
C THR A 8 0.71 2.12 22.34
N ASN A 9 -0.19 1.37 21.70
CA ASN A 9 -1.12 1.89 20.71
C ASN A 9 -2.53 1.42 21.07
N GLY A 10 -3.38 2.33 21.56
CA GLY A 10 -4.72 2.00 22.05
C GLY A 10 -4.69 1.00 23.22
N ILE A 11 -5.40 -0.13 23.05
CA ILE A 11 -5.48 -1.21 24.05
C ILE A 11 -4.29 -2.18 24.02
N TYR A 12 -3.34 -1.98 23.09
CA TYR A 12 -2.23 -2.89 22.88
C TYR A 12 -0.95 -2.29 23.50
N HIS A 13 -0.43 -3.00 24.49
CA HIS A 13 0.73 -2.58 25.27
C HIS A 13 1.93 -3.48 24.99
N GLY A 14 3.14 -2.95 25.19
CA GLY A 14 4.37 -3.72 25.01
C GLY A 14 4.75 -3.97 23.54
N LEU A 15 4.25 -3.14 22.63
CA LEU A 15 4.58 -3.24 21.21
C LEU A 15 6.05 -2.86 21.01
N PRO A 16 6.85 -3.64 20.26
CA PRO A 16 8.24 -3.29 19.99
C PRO A 16 8.31 -1.92 19.29
N THR A 17 9.22 -1.06 19.74
CA THR A 17 9.67 0.05 18.89
C THR A 17 10.73 -0.48 17.95
N PHE A 18 10.75 0.06 16.73
CA PHE A 18 11.70 -0.37 15.72
C PHE A 18 12.49 0.82 15.21
N GLU A 19 13.82 0.73 15.22
CA GLU A 19 14.68 1.78 14.66
C GLU A 19 14.32 2.05 13.19
N PRO A 20 14.15 3.31 12.76
CA PRO A 20 13.79 3.67 11.38
C PRO A 20 14.85 3.28 10.33
N SER A 21 16.11 3.11 10.76
CA SER A 21 17.23 2.73 9.89
C SER A 21 17.17 1.26 9.43
N HIS A 22 16.43 0.41 10.14
CA HIS A 22 16.29 -1.00 9.77
C HIS A 22 15.28 -1.15 8.63
N LYS A 23 15.76 -1.51 7.44
CA LYS A 23 14.95 -1.75 6.23
C LYS A 23 15.17 -3.17 5.68
N ASN A 24 14.37 -3.57 4.70
CA ASN A 24 14.42 -4.87 4.03
C ASN A 24 14.22 -6.07 4.97
N LEU A 25 13.39 -5.92 6.00
CA LEU A 25 13.12 -6.97 6.99
C LEU A 25 11.92 -7.84 6.58
N SER A 26 11.76 -8.97 7.27
CA SER A 26 10.59 -9.84 7.18
C SER A 26 10.05 -10.10 8.59
N ALA A 27 8.72 -10.26 8.71
CA ALA A 27 8.06 -10.59 9.97
C ALA A 27 7.12 -11.79 9.79
N VAL A 28 7.01 -12.61 10.84
CA VAL A 28 6.06 -13.74 10.90
C VAL A 28 5.05 -13.44 12.00
N ILE A 29 3.77 -13.44 11.65
CA ILE A 29 2.66 -13.28 12.60
C ILE A 29 1.89 -14.61 12.65
N THR A 30 1.92 -15.28 13.80
CA THR A 30 1.11 -16.47 14.04
C THR A 30 -0.28 -16.05 14.55
N GLY A 31 -1.35 -16.64 14.01
CA GLY A 31 -2.72 -16.29 14.38
C GLY A 31 -3.20 -14.94 13.83
N VAL A 32 -2.78 -14.55 12.62
CA VAL A 32 -3.17 -13.29 11.95
C VAL A 32 -4.68 -13.11 11.80
N ASN A 33 -5.46 -14.19 11.85
CA ASN A 33 -6.93 -14.16 11.82
C ASN A 33 -7.58 -13.78 13.16
N GLY A 34 -6.83 -13.78 14.27
CA GLY A 34 -7.31 -13.33 15.58
C GLY A 34 -7.16 -11.83 15.79
N ILE A 35 -7.84 -11.29 16.81
CA ILE A 35 -7.84 -9.86 17.16
C ILE A 35 -6.40 -9.32 17.34
N SER A 36 -5.55 -10.06 18.06
CA SER A 36 -4.16 -9.66 18.31
C SER A 36 -3.29 -9.75 17.06
N GLY A 37 -3.46 -10.80 16.26
CA GLY A 37 -2.69 -10.99 15.03
C GLY A 37 -3.04 -9.95 13.95
N GLN A 38 -4.33 -9.64 13.77
CA GLN A 38 -4.76 -8.56 12.88
C GLN A 38 -4.23 -7.20 13.33
N HIS A 39 -4.21 -6.95 14.65
CA HIS A 39 -3.65 -5.70 15.15
C HIS A 39 -2.14 -5.62 14.93
N MET A 40 -1.40 -6.70 15.19
CA MET A 40 0.04 -6.74 14.90
C MET A 40 0.32 -6.50 13.42
N LEU A 41 -0.50 -7.07 12.52
CA LEU A 41 -0.39 -6.80 11.08
C LEU A 41 -0.55 -5.30 10.79
N ARG A 42 -1.53 -4.63 11.41
CA ARG A 42 -1.73 -3.18 11.26
C ARG A 42 -0.54 -2.38 11.78
N ILE A 43 -0.03 -2.71 12.98
CA ILE A 43 1.15 -2.03 13.56
C ILE A 43 2.38 -2.19 12.68
N LEU A 44 2.66 -3.40 12.17
CA LEU A 44 3.79 -3.59 11.27
C LEU A 44 3.58 -2.81 9.97
N ALA A 45 2.35 -2.79 9.43
CA ALA A 45 2.03 -2.04 8.21
C ALA A 45 2.14 -0.51 8.35
N GLU A 46 2.24 0.05 9.56
CA GLU A 46 2.48 1.49 9.79
C GLU A 46 3.90 1.94 9.39
N ALA A 47 4.85 1.01 9.21
CA ALA A 47 6.21 1.29 8.74
C ALA A 47 6.48 0.60 7.38
N PRO A 48 5.73 0.91 6.30
CA PRO A 48 5.77 0.17 5.05
C PRO A 48 7.17 0.14 4.41
N GLU A 49 7.94 1.23 4.54
CA GLU A 49 9.31 1.37 4.04
C GLU A 49 10.29 0.34 4.62
N ARG A 50 9.93 -0.32 5.72
CA ARG A 50 10.69 -1.40 6.35
C ARG A 50 10.54 -2.73 5.61
N TRP A 51 9.40 -2.93 4.95
CA TRP A 51 8.98 -4.20 4.36
C TRP A 51 8.97 -4.18 2.83
N ILE A 52 9.20 -3.02 2.19
CA ILE A 52 9.33 -2.93 0.74
C ILE A 52 10.51 -3.82 0.31
N LYS A 53 10.22 -4.73 -0.62
CA LYS A 53 11.16 -5.66 -1.24
C LYS A 53 11.15 -5.47 -2.75
N SER A 54 12.13 -6.04 -3.46
CA SER A 54 12.08 -6.04 -4.93
C SER A 54 10.98 -6.98 -5.46
N PRO A 55 10.51 -6.81 -6.71
CA PRO A 55 9.57 -7.74 -7.34
C PRO A 55 10.08 -9.19 -7.31
N GLU A 56 11.38 -9.39 -7.52
CA GLU A 56 12.03 -10.72 -7.52
C GLU A 56 11.96 -11.37 -6.15
N GLU A 57 12.27 -10.62 -5.08
CA GLU A 57 12.15 -11.15 -3.72
C GLU A 57 10.71 -11.56 -3.40
N ILE A 58 9.72 -10.73 -3.75
CA ILE A 58 8.31 -11.04 -3.51
C ILE A 58 7.89 -12.25 -4.34
N GLY A 59 8.23 -12.26 -5.63
CA GLY A 59 7.88 -13.32 -6.57
C GLY A 59 8.46 -14.67 -6.16
N GLU A 60 9.74 -14.71 -5.75
CA GLU A 60 10.39 -15.93 -5.27
C GLU A 60 9.79 -16.42 -3.95
N VAL A 61 9.42 -15.52 -3.02
CA VAL A 61 8.71 -15.91 -1.81
C VAL A 61 7.34 -16.51 -2.13
N LEU A 62 6.54 -15.85 -2.98
CA LEU A 62 5.22 -16.36 -3.39
C LEU A 62 5.34 -17.74 -4.07
N LYS A 63 6.33 -17.90 -4.94
CA LYS A 63 6.62 -19.16 -5.62
C LYS A 63 7.03 -20.26 -4.66
N LYS A 64 7.98 -19.98 -3.78
CA LYS A 64 8.51 -20.91 -2.77
C LYS A 64 7.40 -21.40 -1.85
N GLU A 65 6.51 -20.50 -1.42
CA GLU A 65 5.38 -20.83 -0.55
C GLU A 65 4.18 -21.41 -1.32
N GLY A 66 4.32 -21.62 -2.64
CA GLY A 66 3.30 -22.26 -3.47
C GLY A 66 2.00 -21.48 -3.58
N VAL A 67 2.07 -20.14 -3.47
CA VAL A 67 0.90 -19.26 -3.53
C VAL A 67 0.24 -19.36 -4.90
N LYS A 68 -1.08 -19.52 -4.90
CA LYS A 68 -1.92 -19.51 -6.10
C LYS A 68 -3.04 -18.51 -5.91
N ALA A 69 -3.34 -17.74 -6.94
CA ALA A 69 -4.43 -16.77 -6.92
C ALA A 69 -5.12 -16.69 -8.28
N ASP A 70 -6.42 -16.97 -8.31
CA ASP A 70 -7.28 -16.71 -9.45
C ASP A 70 -7.79 -15.26 -9.47
N TYR A 71 -7.81 -14.59 -8.31
CA TYR A 71 -8.31 -13.23 -8.11
C TYR A 71 -7.33 -12.47 -7.22
N VAL A 72 -7.09 -11.20 -7.56
CA VAL A 72 -6.21 -10.32 -6.80
C VAL A 72 -6.98 -9.07 -6.39
N PHE A 73 -6.85 -8.67 -5.13
CA PHE A 73 -7.45 -7.46 -4.57
C PHE A 73 -6.33 -6.59 -3.98
N PHE A 74 -6.09 -5.44 -4.59
CA PHE A 74 -5.05 -4.50 -4.18
C PHE A 74 -5.69 -3.31 -3.47
N TYR A 75 -5.79 -3.41 -2.13
CA TYR A 75 -6.46 -2.44 -1.26
C TYR A 75 -5.48 -1.74 -0.31
N SER A 76 -4.28 -1.45 -0.82
CA SER A 76 -3.19 -0.89 -0.02
C SER A 76 -2.75 0.46 -0.56
N TYR A 77 -2.37 1.36 0.34
CA TYR A 77 -1.69 2.60 0.02
C TYR A 77 -0.76 2.97 1.18
N ILE A 78 0.25 3.80 0.87
CA ILE A 78 1.17 4.39 1.83
C ILE A 78 0.83 5.87 1.94
N GLN A 79 0.64 6.33 3.17
CA GLN A 79 0.53 7.74 3.50
C GLN A 79 1.94 8.30 3.75
N VAL A 80 2.40 9.16 2.85
CA VAL A 80 3.65 9.90 3.02
C VAL A 80 3.43 11.00 4.06
N GLU A 81 4.48 11.31 4.84
CA GLU A 81 4.45 12.41 5.78
C GLU A 81 4.04 13.73 5.08
N PRO A 82 3.14 14.50 5.70
CA PRO A 82 2.79 15.83 5.22
C PRO A 82 4.00 16.75 5.17
N LYS A 83 3.96 17.76 4.30
CA LYS A 83 4.89 18.88 4.38
C LYS A 83 4.70 19.61 5.71
N GLU A 84 5.78 20.16 6.27
CA GLU A 84 5.74 20.87 7.54
C GLU A 84 4.65 21.96 7.54
N GLY A 85 3.78 21.94 8.55
CA GLY A 85 2.66 22.89 8.68
C GLY A 85 1.50 22.68 7.71
N ALA A 86 1.50 21.63 6.89
CA ALA A 86 0.46 21.37 5.89
C ALA A 86 -0.44 20.18 6.24
N GLY A 87 -1.57 20.07 5.52
CA GLY A 87 -2.55 18.99 5.74
C GLY A 87 -2.05 17.61 5.31
N LEU A 88 -2.78 16.56 5.73
CA LEU A 88 -2.43 15.14 5.57
C LEU A 88 -2.03 14.73 4.13
N TRP A 89 -2.47 15.46 3.10
CA TRP A 89 -2.28 15.10 1.69
C TRP A 89 -1.39 16.05 0.90
N SER A 90 -0.73 16.97 1.60
CA SER A 90 0.09 18.05 1.01
C SER A 90 1.33 17.59 0.24
N ASN A 91 1.72 16.32 0.37
CA ASN A 91 2.83 15.72 -0.36
C ASN A 91 2.36 14.83 -1.53
N ALA A 92 1.48 15.38 -2.37
CA ALA A 92 0.81 14.67 -3.45
C ALA A 92 1.73 13.97 -4.46
N VAL A 93 2.89 14.56 -4.78
CA VAL A 93 3.86 13.98 -5.73
C VAL A 93 4.53 12.74 -5.15
N ASP A 94 4.99 12.80 -3.89
CA ASP A 94 5.59 11.65 -3.24
C ASP A 94 4.54 10.55 -3.00
N MET A 95 3.29 10.94 -2.68
CA MET A 95 2.16 10.01 -2.65
C MET A 95 2.00 9.27 -3.98
N CYS A 96 2.05 9.97 -5.12
CA CYS A 96 1.99 9.33 -6.44
C CYS A 96 3.15 8.36 -6.65
N THR A 97 4.37 8.79 -6.32
CA THR A 97 5.58 8.00 -6.53
C THR A 97 5.56 6.71 -5.71
N VAL A 98 5.30 6.82 -4.41
CA VAL A 98 5.35 5.68 -3.47
C VAL A 98 4.21 4.69 -3.76
N ASN A 99 2.99 5.18 -4.01
CA ASN A 99 1.84 4.29 -4.21
C ASN A 99 1.83 3.61 -5.58
N THR A 100 2.34 4.27 -6.62
CA THR A 100 2.53 3.63 -7.93
C THR A 100 3.60 2.55 -7.83
N LYS A 101 4.72 2.84 -7.13
CA LYS A 101 5.79 1.88 -6.91
C LYS A 101 5.33 0.67 -6.09
N LEU A 102 4.49 0.87 -5.07
CA LEU A 102 3.91 -0.22 -4.28
C LEU A 102 3.11 -1.19 -5.16
N LEU A 103 2.25 -0.64 -6.03
CA LEU A 103 1.46 -1.44 -6.96
C LEU A 103 2.34 -2.14 -8.01
N SER A 104 3.28 -1.42 -8.63
CA SER A 104 4.13 -1.97 -9.69
C SER A 104 4.97 -3.13 -9.19
N ILE A 105 5.58 -3.00 -7.99
CA ILE A 105 6.39 -4.07 -7.40
C ILE A 105 5.57 -5.35 -7.21
N PHE A 106 4.33 -5.22 -6.73
CA PHE A 106 3.46 -6.37 -6.54
C PHE A 106 3.04 -7.00 -7.88
N LEU A 107 2.66 -6.20 -8.87
CA LEU A 107 2.25 -6.70 -10.18
C LEU A 107 3.40 -7.38 -10.93
N GLU A 108 4.60 -6.83 -10.86
CA GLU A 108 5.81 -7.40 -11.46
C GLU A 108 6.25 -8.71 -10.77
N ALA A 109 5.89 -8.92 -9.50
CA ALA A 109 6.16 -10.16 -8.77
C ALA A 109 5.26 -11.34 -9.18
N LEU A 110 4.03 -11.08 -9.66
CA LEU A 110 3.07 -12.12 -10.05
C LEU A 110 3.61 -13.09 -11.14
N PRO A 111 4.17 -12.62 -12.27
CA PRO A 111 4.71 -13.53 -13.30
C PRO A 111 5.90 -14.34 -12.80
N ILE A 112 6.75 -13.79 -11.92
CA ILE A 112 7.87 -14.51 -11.30
C ILE A 112 7.34 -15.69 -10.47
N ALA A 113 6.24 -15.47 -9.75
CA ALA A 113 5.53 -16.49 -9.01
C ALA A 113 4.67 -17.43 -9.87
N SER A 114 4.65 -17.25 -11.20
CA SER A 114 3.77 -17.96 -12.13
C SER A 114 2.28 -17.81 -11.78
N ILE A 115 1.90 -16.66 -11.22
CA ILE A 115 0.52 -16.31 -10.87
C ILE A 115 -0.06 -15.45 -12.01
N LYS A 116 -1.15 -15.93 -12.62
CA LYS A 116 -1.91 -15.19 -13.62
C LYS A 116 -3.37 -15.07 -13.18
N PRO A 117 -3.74 -14.01 -12.46
CA PRO A 117 -5.11 -13.83 -11.99
C PRO A 117 -6.05 -13.51 -13.16
N LYS A 118 -7.34 -13.80 -12.98
CA LYS A 118 -8.41 -13.46 -13.93
C LYS A 118 -8.76 -11.96 -13.83
N PRO A 119 -9.22 -11.44 -12.67
CA PRO A 119 -9.25 -10.01 -12.42
C PRO A 119 -8.21 -9.57 -11.37
N ILE A 120 -7.76 -8.33 -11.55
CA ILE A 120 -7.02 -7.57 -10.55
C ILE A 120 -7.90 -6.38 -10.17
N MET A 121 -8.36 -6.35 -8.93
CA MET A 121 -9.21 -5.28 -8.40
C MET A 121 -8.33 -4.26 -7.66
N LEU A 122 -8.17 -3.07 -8.24
CA LEU A 122 -7.55 -1.93 -7.58
C LEU A 122 -8.63 -1.10 -6.88
N GLN A 123 -8.47 -0.89 -5.58
CA GLN A 123 -9.35 0.02 -4.83
C GLN A 123 -8.74 1.42 -4.77
N THR A 124 -9.50 2.40 -5.24
CA THR A 124 -9.19 3.84 -5.11
C THR A 124 -10.16 4.48 -4.10
N GLY A 125 -10.77 5.62 -4.41
CA GLY A 125 -11.75 6.26 -3.53
C GLY A 125 -12.22 7.63 -4.00
N ALA A 126 -13.02 8.30 -3.17
CA ALA A 126 -13.68 9.56 -3.52
C ALA A 126 -12.73 10.74 -3.84
N LYS A 127 -11.43 10.63 -3.50
CA LYS A 127 -10.45 11.62 -3.93
C LYS A 127 -10.32 11.71 -5.46
N ASN A 128 -10.70 10.67 -6.19
CA ASN A 128 -10.80 10.67 -7.65
C ASN A 128 -11.59 11.88 -8.17
N TYR A 129 -12.62 12.27 -7.43
CA TYR A 129 -13.53 13.36 -7.77
C TYR A 129 -13.12 14.72 -7.19
N GLY A 130 -11.93 14.82 -6.58
CA GLY A 130 -11.43 16.09 -6.03
C GLY A 130 -11.98 16.47 -4.65
N LEU A 131 -12.64 15.57 -3.92
CA LEU A 131 -13.30 15.87 -2.63
C LEU A 131 -12.37 16.49 -1.57
N HIS A 132 -11.07 16.22 -1.66
CA HIS A 132 -10.05 16.75 -0.76
C HIS A 132 -9.59 18.16 -1.10
N LEU A 133 -9.96 18.68 -2.27
CA LEU A 133 -9.56 19.99 -2.80
C LEU A 133 -10.64 21.05 -2.60
N GLY A 134 -11.87 20.66 -2.26
CA GLY A 134 -12.98 21.59 -2.01
C GLY A 134 -14.33 21.00 -2.45
N PRO A 135 -15.33 21.87 -2.68
CA PRO A 135 -16.63 21.48 -3.23
C PRO A 135 -16.47 20.76 -4.58
N THR A 136 -17.27 19.72 -4.80
CA THR A 136 -17.26 18.89 -6.02
C THR A 136 -18.66 18.72 -6.58
N THR A 137 -18.78 18.23 -7.81
CA THR A 137 -20.07 17.88 -8.40
C THR A 137 -20.74 16.78 -7.58
N VAL A 138 -22.07 16.89 -7.43
CA VAL A 138 -22.91 15.88 -6.78
C VAL A 138 -24.15 15.65 -7.67
N PRO A 139 -24.43 14.42 -8.13
CA PRO A 139 -23.68 13.20 -7.85
C PRO A 139 -22.29 13.18 -8.52
N GLN A 140 -21.41 12.34 -8.01
CA GLN A 140 -20.13 11.98 -8.63
C GLN A 140 -20.36 10.70 -9.43
N GLU A 141 -19.89 10.65 -10.67
CA GLU A 141 -20.09 9.50 -11.57
C GLU A 141 -18.74 8.97 -12.06
N GLU A 142 -18.62 7.66 -12.30
CA GLU A 142 -17.37 7.03 -12.74
C GLU A 142 -16.92 7.49 -14.13
N SER A 143 -17.83 8.11 -14.91
CA SER A 143 -17.52 8.76 -16.19
C SER A 143 -16.99 10.18 -16.05
N ASP A 144 -16.98 10.76 -14.84
CA ASP A 144 -16.44 12.09 -14.61
C ASP A 144 -14.95 12.14 -14.98
N PRO A 145 -14.48 13.24 -15.62
CA PRO A 145 -13.09 13.37 -15.97
C PRO A 145 -12.21 13.47 -14.72
N ARG A 146 -10.96 13.01 -14.83
CA ARG A 146 -9.94 13.18 -13.78
C ARG A 146 -9.81 14.66 -13.39
N VAL A 147 -9.82 14.94 -12.08
CA VAL A 147 -9.53 16.27 -11.54
C VAL A 147 -8.02 16.48 -11.50
N LEU A 148 -7.50 17.44 -12.27
CA LEU A 148 -6.06 17.67 -12.48
C LEU A 148 -5.49 18.88 -11.72
N LEU A 149 -6.21 19.39 -10.72
CA LEU A 149 -5.78 20.53 -9.90
C LEU A 149 -4.56 20.23 -9.02
N GLU A 150 -4.43 18.98 -8.58
CA GLU A 150 -3.31 18.45 -7.80
C GLU A 150 -3.02 17.00 -8.25
N PRO A 151 -1.77 16.51 -8.19
CA PRO A 151 -1.49 15.10 -8.43
C PRO A 151 -2.31 14.18 -7.51
N ASN A 152 -2.93 13.16 -8.08
CA ASN A 152 -3.66 12.16 -7.33
C ASN A 152 -3.08 10.78 -7.66
N PHE A 153 -2.62 10.07 -6.63
CA PHE A 153 -1.92 8.79 -6.81
C PHE A 153 -2.79 7.67 -7.39
N TYR A 154 -4.12 7.83 -7.39
CA TYR A 154 -5.03 6.90 -8.06
C TYR A 154 -4.80 6.82 -9.57
N TYR A 155 -4.57 7.96 -10.22
CA TYR A 155 -4.44 8.02 -11.68
C TYR A 155 -3.21 7.25 -12.21
N PRO A 156 -1.98 7.44 -11.68
CA PRO A 156 -0.84 6.64 -12.12
C PRO A 156 -0.96 5.17 -11.70
N GLN A 157 -1.67 4.84 -10.62
CA GLN A 157 -1.98 3.44 -10.28
C GLN A 157 -2.91 2.79 -11.32
N GLU A 158 -3.98 3.49 -11.73
CA GLU A 158 -4.86 3.05 -12.82
C GLU A 158 -4.09 2.90 -14.14
N ASP A 159 -3.34 3.92 -14.54
CA ASP A 159 -2.59 3.93 -15.79
C ASP A 159 -1.57 2.78 -15.84
N TYR A 160 -0.87 2.54 -14.73
CA TYR A 160 0.06 1.43 -14.62
C TYR A 160 -0.66 0.08 -14.68
N LEU A 161 -1.76 -0.11 -13.94
CA LEU A 161 -2.53 -1.35 -13.98
C LEU A 161 -3.07 -1.65 -15.39
N TRP A 162 -3.63 -0.64 -16.07
CA TRP A 162 -4.11 -0.79 -17.44
C TRP A 162 -2.99 -1.12 -18.43
N SER A 163 -1.81 -0.54 -18.25
CA SER A 163 -0.62 -0.86 -19.04
C SER A 163 -0.16 -2.31 -18.80
N TYR A 164 -0.08 -2.71 -17.53
CA TYR A 164 0.28 -4.06 -17.13
C TYR A 164 -0.66 -5.13 -17.70
N CYS A 165 -1.98 -4.91 -17.60
CA CYS A 165 -2.98 -5.86 -18.09
C CYS A 165 -3.03 -6.01 -19.62
N LYS A 166 -2.34 -5.15 -20.39
CA LYS A 166 -2.24 -5.26 -21.85
C LYS A 166 -1.09 -6.16 -22.32
N GLN A 167 -0.19 -6.54 -21.40
CA GLN A 167 0.95 -7.44 -21.67
C GLN A 167 0.49 -8.90 -21.72
#